data_AF-A0A3B8VPB2-F1
#
_entry.id   AF-A0A3B8VPB2-F1
#
_cell.length_a   1.000
_cell.length_b   1.000
_cell.length_c   1.000
_cell.angle_alpha   90.00
_cell.angle_beta   90.00
_cell.angle_gamma   90.00
#
_symmetry.space_group_name_H-M   'P 1'
#
loop_
_entity.id
_entity.type
_entity.pdbx_description
1 polymer ?
#
loop_
_entity_poly.entity_id
_entity_poly.type
_entity_poly.pdbx_seq_one_letter_code
_entity_poly.pdbx_strand_id
1 'polypeptide(L)'
;MQTPPNTAWSYCNEGFVTLGHLVETVSGVPLEEYFETRIFQPVNMNDTYTTFDGWRGATDRDWLYERGDAGPSEVFLAANYSIYLST
;
A
#
# COMPACT_ATOMS: atom_id res chain seq x y z
N MET A 1 -1.60 -17.01 8.74
CA MET A 1 -1.39 -17.08 10.21
C MET A 1 -0.31 -16.08 10.57
N GLN A 2 -0.48 -15.31 11.66
CA GLN A 2 0.50 -14.32 12.08
C GLN A 2 1.69 -14.98 12.76
N THR A 3 2.91 -14.58 12.39
CA THR A 3 4.18 -15.10 12.93
C THR A 3 4.92 -13.99 13.68
N PRO A 4 5.84 -14.32 14.61
CA PRO A 4 6.71 -13.30 15.18
C PRO A 4 7.50 -12.55 14.10
N PRO A 5 7.78 -11.25 14.27
CA PRO A 5 8.63 -10.51 13.34
C PRO A 5 9.98 -11.20 13.11
N ASN A 6 10.51 -11.11 11.90
CA ASN A 6 11.81 -11.66 11.52
C ASN A 6 11.93 -13.20 11.63
N THR A 7 10.82 -13.95 11.66
CA THR A 7 10.84 -15.43 11.72
C THR A 7 10.33 -16.12 10.47
N ALA A 8 9.59 -15.41 9.62
CA ALA A 8 9.10 -15.89 8.35
C ALA A 8 8.97 -14.73 7.35
N TRP A 9 9.00 -15.05 6.06
CA TRP A 9 8.72 -14.09 4.99
C TRP A 9 7.29 -14.30 4.48
N SER A 10 6.56 -13.21 4.31
CA SER A 10 5.24 -13.20 3.71
C SER A 10 5.07 -11.90 2.93
N TYR A 11 4.69 -12.01 1.67
CA TYR A 11 4.36 -10.85 0.84
C TYR A 11 3.11 -10.16 1.43
N CYS A 12 3.18 -8.83 1.59
CA CYS A 12 2.16 -8.04 2.26
C CYS A 12 2.04 -6.67 1.57
N ASN A 13 0.95 -6.45 0.83
CA ASN A 13 0.69 -5.19 0.14
C ASN A 13 0.41 -4.07 1.14
N GLU A 14 -0.31 -4.39 2.20
CA GLU A 14 -0.72 -3.50 3.29
C GLU A 14 0.50 -2.95 4.05
N GLY A 15 1.59 -3.72 4.09
CA GLY A 15 2.88 -3.27 4.61
C GLY A 15 3.43 -2.06 3.83
N PHE A 16 3.30 -2.06 2.50
CA PHE A 16 3.73 -0.93 1.67
C PHE A 16 2.81 0.28 1.81
N VAL A 17 1.49 0.07 1.99
CA VAL A 17 0.54 1.16 2.28
C VAL A 17 0.93 1.86 3.59
N THR A 18 1.24 1.09 4.63
CA THR A 18 1.69 1.61 5.93
C THR A 18 2.97 2.44 5.80
N LEU A 19 3.94 1.96 5.02
CA LEU A 19 5.19 2.69 4.76
C LEU A 19 4.96 3.97 3.96
N GLY A 20 4.06 3.96 2.98
CA GLY A 20 3.68 5.16 2.22
C GLY A 20 3.11 6.24 3.15
N HIS A 21 2.17 5.86 4.03
CA HIS A 21 1.58 6.77 4.99
C HIS A 21 2.62 7.32 6.00
N LEU A 22 3.60 6.51 6.40
CA LEU A 22 4.71 6.96 7.24
C LEU A 22 5.53 8.06 6.54
N VAL A 23 5.83 7.89 5.25
CA VAL A 23 6.57 8.89 4.47
C VAL A 23 5.78 10.20 4.40
N GLU A 24 4.48 10.16 4.12
CA GLU A 24 3.62 11.35 4.12
C GLU A 24 3.62 12.05 5.47
N THR A 25 3.46 11.27 6.55
CA THR A 25 3.39 11.78 7.92
C THR A 25 4.69 12.48 8.34
N VAL A 26 5.84 11.86 8.05
CA VAL A 26 7.15 12.39 8.46
C VAL A 26 7.60 13.54 7.57
N SER A 27 7.28 13.51 6.27
CA SER A 27 7.68 14.55 5.32
C SER A 27 6.76 15.76 5.29
N GLY A 28 5.50 15.60 5.68
CA GLY A 28 4.48 16.65 5.66
C GLY A 28 3.95 16.98 4.26
N VAL A 29 4.26 16.18 3.24
CA VAL A 29 3.79 16.33 1.86
C VAL A 29 3.11 15.05 1.37
N PRO A 30 2.19 15.12 0.38
CA PRO A 30 1.61 13.93 -0.24
C PRO A 30 2.67 13.00 -0.84
N LEU A 31 2.37 11.69 -0.86
CA LEU A 31 3.35 10.69 -1.30
C LEU A 31 3.79 10.89 -2.76
N GLU A 32 2.90 11.33 -3.64
CA GLU A 32 3.23 11.63 -5.04
C GLU A 32 4.25 12.75 -5.16
N GLU A 33 4.09 13.82 -4.37
CA GLU A 33 5.03 14.95 -4.34
C GLU A 33 6.39 14.50 -3.81
N TYR A 34 6.40 13.62 -2.80
CA TYR A 34 7.64 13.05 -2.28
C TYR A 34 8.37 12.23 -3.35
N PHE A 35 7.69 11.33 -4.06
CA PHE A 35 8.31 10.52 -5.12
C PHE A 35 8.83 11.36 -6.28
N GLU A 36 8.03 12.34 -6.73
CA GLU A 36 8.43 13.26 -7.79
C GLU A 36 9.72 14.01 -7.41
N THR A 37 9.74 14.65 -6.24
CA THR A 37 10.82 15.56 -5.85
C THR A 37 12.06 14.85 -5.29
N ARG A 38 11.90 13.67 -4.68
CA ARG A 38 13.01 12.96 -4.00
C ARG A 38 13.54 11.77 -4.78
N ILE A 39 12.80 11.25 -5.76
CA ILE A 39 13.18 10.04 -6.50
C ILE A 39 13.22 10.32 -8.00
N PHE A 40 12.09 10.68 -8.62
CA PHE A 40 11.98 10.74 -10.08
C PHE A 40 12.81 11.87 -10.69
N GLN A 41 12.71 13.09 -10.17
CA GLN A 41 13.48 14.24 -10.67
C GLN A 41 15.00 14.05 -10.51
N PRO A 42 15.54 13.62 -9.35
CA PRO A 42 16.98 13.40 -9.18
C PRO A 42 17.60 12.39 -10.17
N VAL A 43 16.83 11.41 -10.65
CA VAL A 43 17.30 10.39 -11.61
C VAL A 43 16.69 10.56 -13.01
N ASN A 44 16.08 11.71 -13.29
CA ASN A 44 15.57 12.10 -14.61
C ASN A 44 14.53 11.12 -15.20
N MET A 45 13.64 10.60 -14.36
CA MET A 45 12.53 9.73 -14.75
C MET A 45 11.30 10.55 -15.21
N ASN A 46 11.37 11.13 -16.42
CA ASN A 46 10.35 12.06 -16.92
C ASN A 46 9.05 11.39 -17.40
N ASP A 47 9.08 10.07 -17.63
CA ASP A 47 7.94 9.27 -18.12
C ASP A 47 7.43 8.31 -17.03
N THR A 48 7.42 8.75 -15.77
CA THR A 48 6.91 8.00 -14.62
C THR A 48 5.93 8.86 -13.85
N TYR A 49 4.77 8.28 -13.51
CA TYR A 49 3.68 9.01 -12.89
C TYR A 49 3.06 8.20 -11.76
N THR A 50 2.73 8.86 -10.66
CA THR A 50 1.93 8.31 -9.56
C THR A 50 0.77 9.25 -9.31
N THR A 51 -0.46 8.72 -9.28
CA THR A 51 -1.67 9.50 -8.99
C THR A 51 -2.55 8.72 -8.03
N PHE A 52 -2.65 9.15 -6.77
CA PHE A 52 -3.49 8.47 -5.78
C PHE A 52 -4.84 9.15 -5.57
N ASP A 53 -5.17 10.24 -6.28
CA ASP A 53 -6.48 10.92 -6.18
C ASP A 53 -7.66 9.98 -6.43
N GLY A 54 -7.58 9.15 -7.48
CA GLY A 54 -8.61 8.16 -7.79
C GLY A 54 -8.76 7.10 -6.70
N TRP A 55 -7.63 6.61 -6.17
CA TRP A 55 -7.64 5.67 -5.04
C TRP A 55 -8.14 6.33 -3.75
N ARG A 56 -7.85 7.63 -3.54
CA ARG A 56 -8.33 8.40 -2.37
C ARG A 56 -9.82 8.64 -2.38
N GLY A 57 -10.41 8.80 -3.56
CA GLY A 57 -11.84 8.98 -3.76
C GLY A 57 -12.64 7.67 -3.85
N ALA A 58 -12.00 6.50 -3.97
CA ALA A 58 -12.70 5.23 -4.08
C ALA A 58 -13.35 4.83 -2.74
N THR A 59 -14.58 4.31 -2.80
CA THR A 59 -15.24 3.68 -1.65
C THR A 59 -14.68 2.30 -1.34
N ASP A 60 -14.07 1.67 -2.33
CA ASP A 60 -13.74 0.25 -2.38
C ASP A 60 -12.23 0.10 -2.63
N ARG A 61 -11.42 0.28 -1.57
CA ARG A 61 -9.98 0.62 -1.70
C ARG A 61 -9.03 -0.57 -1.55
N ASP A 62 -9.53 -1.71 -1.08
CA ASP A 62 -8.69 -2.83 -0.66
C ASP A 62 -9.19 -4.16 -1.24
N TRP A 63 -8.25 -4.89 -1.83
CA TRP A 63 -8.45 -6.21 -2.43
C TRP A 63 -7.46 -7.17 -1.79
N LEU A 64 -7.95 -8.17 -1.08
CA LEU A 64 -7.11 -9.19 -0.49
C LEU A 64 -6.85 -10.29 -1.52
N TYR A 65 -5.59 -10.68 -1.69
CA TYR A 65 -5.27 -11.91 -2.39
C TYR A 65 -5.45 -13.10 -1.47
N GLU A 66 -6.50 -13.89 -1.70
CA GLU A 66 -6.70 -15.17 -1.04
C GLU A 66 -6.21 -16.29 -1.96
N ARG A 67 -5.49 -17.27 -1.40
CA ARG A 67 -5.13 -18.49 -2.13
C ARG A 67 -6.12 -19.58 -1.74
N GLY A 68 -7.10 -19.82 -2.60
CA GLY A 68 -8.04 -20.93 -2.47
C GLY A 68 -7.59 -22.18 -3.22
N ASP A 69 -8.33 -23.28 -3.05
CA ASP A 69 -8.07 -24.58 -3.72
C ASP A 69 -8.14 -24.49 -5.25
N ALA A 70 -8.84 -23.49 -5.79
CA ALA A 70 -8.96 -23.22 -7.22
C ALA A 70 -7.86 -22.29 -7.77
N GLY A 71 -6.93 -21.81 -6.93
CA GLY A 71 -5.91 -20.83 -7.29
C GLY A 71 -6.07 -19.49 -6.56
N PRO A 72 -5.21 -18.50 -6.86
CA PRO A 72 -5.30 -17.17 -6.26
C PRO A 72 -6.57 -16.44 -6.75
N SER A 73 -7.30 -15.86 -5.81
CA SER A 73 -8.49 -15.04 -6.07
C SER A 73 -8.40 -13.71 -5.32
N GLU A 74 -8.82 -12.63 -5.97
CA GLU A 74 -9.00 -11.33 -5.32
C GLU A 74 -10.35 -11.31 -4.60
N VAL A 75 -10.32 -11.01 -3.30
CA VAL A 75 -11.51 -10.89 -2.46
C VAL A 75 -11.64 -9.44 -2.03
N PHE A 76 -12.79 -8.86 -2.29
CA PHE A 76 -13.10 -7.49 -1.92
C PHE A 76 -13.21 -7.36 -0.39
N LEU A 77 -12.49 -6.39 0.19
CA LEU A 77 -12.69 -5.99 1.58
C LEU A 77 -13.58 -4.75 1.62
N ALA A 78 -14.76 -4.91 2.22
CA ALA A 78 -15.69 -3.80 2.42
C ALA A 78 -15.01 -2.67 3.21
N ALA A 79 -15.37 -1.41 2.92
CA ALA A 79 -14.82 -0.19 3.53
C ALA A 79 -14.80 -0.17 5.07
N ASN A 80 -15.57 -1.05 5.72
CA ASN A 80 -15.71 -1.16 7.17
C ASN A 80 -14.75 -2.20 7.78
N TYR A 81 -13.97 -2.90 6.94
CA TYR A 81 -12.96 -3.85 7.41
C TYR A 81 -11.79 -3.05 7.95
N SER A 82 -11.79 -2.86 9.27
CA SER A 82 -10.65 -2.30 9.98
C SER A 82 -9.51 -3.31 9.82
N ILE A 83 -8.36 -2.90 9.26
CA ILE A 83 -7.13 -3.68 9.40
C ILE A 83 -6.79 -3.64 10.90
N TYR A 84 -7.31 -4.62 11.65
CA TYR A 84 -6.95 -4.82 13.04
C TYR A 84 -5.49 -5.29 13.06
N LEU A 85 -4.57 -4.34 13.18
CA LEU A 85 -3.27 -4.60 13.77
C LEU A 85 -3.53 -4.96 15.24
N SER A 86 -3.71 -6.25 15.53
CA SER A 86 -3.82 -6.69 16.93
C SER A 86 -2.52 -6.32 17.65
N THR A 87 -2.63 -5.47 18.65
CA THR A 87 -1.63 -5.27 19.70
C THR A 87 -1.41 -6.53 20.50
#